data_AF-A0A1I3J1Z7-F1
#
_entry.id   AF-A0A1I3J1Z7-F1
#
_cell.length_a   1.000
_cell.length_b   1.000
_cell.length_c   1.000
_cell.angle_alpha   90.00
_cell.angle_beta   90.00
_cell.angle_gamma   90.00
#
_symmetry.space_group_name_H-M   'P 1'
#
loop_
_entity.id
_entity.type
_entity.pdbx_description
1 polymer ?
#
loop_
_entity_poly.entity_id
_entity_poly.type
_entity_poly.pdbx_seq_one_letter_code
_entity_poly.pdbx_strand_id
1 'polypeptide(L)'
;MLGDIDNEWLDYTLNSPEVSQLVFYDENALIGVVGIFLPNTEYNYYTVMEFAVNPIFHKRGYGTKILNYLMNFKEYEKSNIWKAIVAVENKKARSFLKKTDGNLTVLRIISMSKFSLKNNFFTSGLSCLFF
;
A
#
# COMPACT_ATOMS: atom_id res chain seq x y z
N MET A 1 -21.54 -2.80 7.95
CA MET A 1 -21.25 -3.87 6.97
C MET A 1 -20.02 -3.44 6.19
N LEU A 2 -19.04 -4.34 6.00
CA LEU A 2 -17.93 -4.12 5.07
C LEU A 2 -18.50 -4.29 3.66
N GLY A 3 -18.38 -3.28 2.81
CA GLY A 3 -18.89 -3.34 1.44
C GLY A 3 -18.12 -4.38 0.63
N ASP A 4 -18.80 -5.02 -0.30
CA ASP A 4 -18.14 -5.83 -1.32
C ASP A 4 -17.18 -4.92 -2.11
N ILE A 5 -16.07 -5.49 -2.59
CA ILE A 5 -15.17 -4.76 -3.49
C ILE A 5 -15.99 -4.37 -4.71
N ASP A 6 -15.97 -3.08 -5.04
CA ASP A 6 -16.60 -2.59 -6.26
C ASP A 6 -15.86 -3.20 -7.46
N ASN A 7 -16.58 -3.90 -8.33
CA ASN A 7 -15.99 -4.54 -9.51
C ASN A 7 -15.34 -3.48 -10.42
N GLU A 8 -15.89 -2.26 -10.47
CA GLU A 8 -15.30 -1.16 -11.23
C GLU A 8 -13.92 -0.78 -10.69
N TRP A 9 -13.78 -0.76 -9.35
CA TRP A 9 -12.50 -0.48 -8.71
C TRP A 9 -11.47 -1.58 -8.95
N LEU A 10 -11.89 -2.84 -8.91
CA LEU A 10 -11.02 -3.98 -9.18
C LEU A 10 -10.56 -3.97 -10.65
N ASP A 11 -11.48 -3.75 -11.58
CA ASP A 11 -11.17 -3.67 -13.01
C ASP A 11 -10.21 -2.52 -13.31
N TYR A 12 -10.44 -1.34 -12.73
CA TYR A 12 -9.51 -0.22 -12.85
C TYR A 12 -8.13 -0.58 -12.28
N THR A 13 -8.08 -1.19 -11.10
CA THR A 13 -6.82 -1.53 -10.44
C THR A 13 -5.98 -2.55 -11.21
N LEU A 14 -6.62 -3.50 -11.90
CA LEU A 14 -5.94 -4.56 -12.64
C LEU A 14 -5.56 -4.15 -14.06
N ASN A 15 -6.29 -3.21 -14.67
CA ASN A 15 -6.12 -2.87 -16.09
C ASN A 15 -5.60 -1.45 -16.34
N SER A 16 -5.59 -0.57 -15.34
CA SER A 16 -5.12 0.80 -15.50
C SER A 16 -3.59 0.85 -15.63
N PRO A 17 -3.04 1.54 -16.65
CA PRO A 17 -1.60 1.77 -16.76
C PRO A 17 -1.08 2.77 -15.73
N GLU A 18 -1.97 3.43 -14.98
CA GLU A 18 -1.63 4.40 -13.94
C GLU A 18 -1.41 3.75 -12.57
N VAL A 19 -1.75 2.46 -12.44
CA VAL A 19 -1.67 1.72 -11.18
C VAL A 19 -0.70 0.56 -11.34
N SER A 20 0.05 0.29 -10.28
CA SER A 20 0.87 -0.92 -10.15
C SER A 20 0.47 -1.65 -8.87
N GLN A 21 0.20 -2.96 -9.01
CA GLN A 21 -0.10 -3.84 -7.90
C GLN A 21 1.02 -4.86 -7.76
N LEU A 22 1.71 -4.82 -6.63
CA LEU A 22 2.84 -5.68 -6.33
C LEU A 22 2.46 -6.70 -5.26
N VAL A 23 2.95 -7.92 -5.43
CA VAL A 23 2.81 -9.03 -4.50
C VAL A 23 4.18 -9.49 -4.04
N PHE A 24 4.33 -9.70 -2.73
CA PHE A 24 5.60 -10.08 -2.11
C PHE A 24 5.47 -11.46 -1.50
N TYR A 25 6.37 -12.36 -1.90
CA TYR A 25 6.42 -13.75 -1.44
C TYR A 25 7.70 -14.04 -0.65
N ASP A 26 7.59 -14.90 0.36
CA ASP A 26 8.72 -15.60 1.00
C ASP A 26 8.57 -17.06 0.62
N GLU A 27 9.46 -17.56 -0.22
CA GLU A 27 9.28 -18.84 -0.90
C GLU A 27 7.92 -18.89 -1.63
N ASN A 28 6.96 -19.65 -1.10
CA ASN A 28 5.61 -19.80 -1.64
C ASN A 28 4.53 -19.11 -0.80
N ALA A 29 4.92 -18.40 0.26
CA ALA A 29 3.99 -17.74 1.17
C ALA A 29 3.79 -16.27 0.81
N LEU A 30 2.55 -15.86 0.59
CA LEU A 30 2.21 -14.45 0.36
C LEU A 30 2.42 -13.64 1.64
N ILE A 31 3.46 -12.79 1.62
CA ILE A 31 3.84 -11.92 2.73
C ILE A 31 3.05 -10.63 2.69
N GLY A 32 2.84 -10.06 1.50
CA GLY A 32 2.31 -8.71 1.42
C GLY A 32 1.90 -8.28 0.02
N VAL A 33 1.18 -7.18 -0.03
CA VAL A 33 0.69 -6.55 -1.26
C VAL A 33 0.89 -5.05 -1.18
N VAL A 34 1.16 -4.40 -2.30
CA VAL A 34 1.31 -2.93 -2.36
C VAL A 34 0.65 -2.41 -3.62
N GLY A 35 -0.28 -1.47 -3.46
CA GLY A 35 -0.94 -0.75 -4.54
C GLY A 35 -0.37 0.65 -4.67
N ILE A 36 0.02 1.04 -5.88
CA ILE A 36 0.77 2.26 -6.16
C ILE A 36 0.13 3.00 -7.34
N PHE A 37 -0.15 4.29 -7.17
CA PHE A 37 -0.33 5.18 -8.32
C PHE A 37 1.03 5.65 -8.83
N LEU A 38 1.22 5.51 -10.14
CA LEU A 38 2.41 5.91 -10.86
C LEU A 38 2.40 7.42 -11.16
N PRO A 39 3.58 8.07 -11.25
CA PRO A 39 3.69 9.44 -11.68
C PRO A 39 3.06 9.67 -13.05
N ASN A 40 2.40 10.81 -13.21
CA ASN A 40 1.82 11.25 -14.47
C ASN A 40 2.18 12.73 -14.74
N THR A 41 1.61 13.31 -15.80
CA THR A 41 1.92 14.69 -16.22
C THR A 41 1.49 15.76 -15.22
N GLU A 42 0.49 15.47 -14.39
CA GLU A 42 -0.02 16.39 -13.37
C GLU A 42 0.73 16.22 -12.03
N TYR A 43 1.12 14.98 -11.72
CA TYR A 43 1.71 14.60 -10.43
C TYR A 43 2.99 13.78 -10.61
N ASN A 44 4.14 14.42 -10.39
CA ASN A 44 5.45 13.77 -10.48
C ASN A 44 5.87 13.06 -9.18
N TYR A 45 5.02 12.19 -8.62
CA TYR A 45 5.32 11.41 -7.41
C TYR A 45 4.60 10.06 -7.42
N TYR A 46 5.20 9.06 -6.78
CA TYR A 46 4.53 7.79 -6.51
C TYR A 46 3.62 7.91 -5.30
N THR A 47 2.47 7.24 -5.32
CA THR A 47 1.56 7.20 -4.16
C THR A 47 1.23 5.77 -3.76
N VAL A 48 1.64 5.38 -2.55
CA VAL A 48 1.20 4.13 -1.92
C VAL A 48 -0.24 4.32 -1.44
N MET A 49 -1.16 3.65 -2.12
CA MET A 49 -2.61 3.64 -1.83
C MET A 49 -2.98 2.51 -0.89
N GLU A 50 -2.32 1.37 -1.10
CA GLU A 50 -2.56 0.14 -0.37
C GLU A 50 -1.23 -0.43 0.06
N PHE A 51 -1.17 -0.85 1.31
CA PHE A 51 -0.02 -1.55 1.85
C PHE A 51 -0.57 -2.63 2.75
N ALA A 52 -0.39 -3.87 2.30
CA ALA A 52 -0.68 -5.23 2.78
C ALA A 52 0.50 -6.03 3.41
N VAL A 53 0.44 -6.52 4.66
CA VAL A 53 1.38 -7.52 5.20
C VAL A 53 0.54 -8.55 5.94
N ASN A 54 0.73 -9.81 5.58
CA ASN A 54 0.03 -10.93 6.15
C ASN A 54 0.33 -11.01 7.67
N PRO A 55 -0.71 -11.07 8.53
CA PRO A 55 -0.55 -11.05 9.99
C PRO A 55 0.42 -12.08 10.56
N ILE A 56 0.54 -13.26 9.92
CA ILE A 56 1.45 -14.32 10.36
C ILE A 56 2.92 -13.85 10.34
N PHE A 57 3.24 -12.89 9.46
CA PHE A 57 4.56 -12.32 9.25
C PHE A 57 4.77 -10.97 9.94
N HIS A 58 3.79 -10.50 10.73
CA HIS A 58 3.92 -9.25 11.47
C HIS A 58 5.05 -9.28 12.49
N LYS A 59 5.60 -8.10 12.79
CA LYS A 59 6.71 -7.89 13.73
C LYS A 59 8.01 -8.64 13.38
N ARG A 60 8.13 -9.15 12.14
CA ARG A 60 9.36 -9.75 11.58
C ARG A 60 10.13 -8.82 10.62
N GLY A 61 9.73 -7.56 10.54
CA GLY A 61 10.40 -6.53 9.72
C GLY A 61 10.04 -6.55 8.23
N TYR A 62 9.19 -7.46 7.74
CA TYR A 62 8.80 -7.50 6.33
C TYR A 62 8.19 -6.21 5.82
N GLY A 63 7.40 -5.51 6.63
CA GLY A 63 6.83 -4.23 6.21
C GLY A 63 7.91 -3.21 5.81
N THR A 64 8.95 -3.08 6.62
CA THR A 64 10.09 -2.19 6.34
C THR A 64 10.91 -2.69 5.16
N LYS A 65 11.16 -4.01 5.06
CA LYS A 65 11.87 -4.60 3.90
C LYS A 65 11.14 -4.31 2.59
N ILE A 66 9.82 -4.48 2.56
CA ILE A 66 8.99 -4.24 1.36
C ILE A 66 9.08 -2.77 0.96
N LEU A 67 8.89 -1.83 1.89
CA LEU A 67 8.97 -0.40 1.57
C LEU A 67 10.36 0.03 1.11
N ASN A 68 11.41 -0.44 1.77
CA ASN A 68 12.77 -0.13 1.36
C ASN A 68 13.09 -0.69 -0.02
N TYR A 69 12.68 -1.94 -0.29
CA TYR A 69 12.81 -2.53 -1.62
C TYR A 69 12.10 -1.65 -2.65
N LEU A 70 10.85 -1.30 -2.38
CA LEU A 70 10.01 -0.52 -3.28
C LEU A 70 10.63 0.83 -3.65
N MET A 71 11.06 1.61 -2.65
CA MET A 71 11.60 2.96 -2.86
C MET A 71 12.97 2.96 -3.55
N ASN A 72 13.66 1.83 -3.57
CA ASN A 72 14.95 1.65 -4.23
C ASN A 72 14.85 0.79 -5.49
N PHE A 73 13.64 0.42 -5.91
CA PHE A 73 13.43 -0.45 -7.06
C PHE A 73 13.64 0.34 -8.35
N LYS A 74 14.52 -0.16 -9.23
CA LYS A 74 14.96 0.56 -10.44
C LYS A 74 13.83 0.89 -11.41
N GLU A 75 12.77 0.08 -11.44
CA GLU A 75 11.60 0.36 -12.29
C GLU A 75 10.84 1.62 -11.85
N TYR A 76 11.07 2.10 -10.62
CA TYR A 76 10.47 3.31 -10.08
C TYR A 76 11.42 4.52 -10.11
N GLU A 77 12.20 4.69 -11.18
CA GLU A 77 13.14 5.80 -11.33
C GLU A 77 12.52 7.13 -11.84
N LYS A 78 11.26 7.13 -12.31
CA LYS A 78 10.62 8.34 -12.88
C LYS A 78 10.51 9.51 -11.89
N SER A 79 10.53 9.25 -10.59
CA SER A 79 10.49 10.26 -9.53
C SER A 79 11.19 9.73 -8.28
N ASN A 80 11.75 10.63 -7.48
CA ASN A 80 12.28 10.31 -6.15
C ASN A 80 11.29 10.67 -5.02
N ILE A 81 10.10 11.18 -5.36
CA ILE A 81 9.10 11.61 -4.39
C ILE A 81 8.10 10.48 -4.16
N TRP A 82 7.99 10.09 -2.89
CA TRP A 82 7.03 9.08 -2.43
C TRP A 82 6.01 9.69 -1.49
N LYS A 83 4.75 9.36 -1.71
CA LYS A 83 3.65 9.69 -0.80
C LYS A 83 2.93 8.42 -0.37
N ALA A 84 2.34 8.47 0.81
CA ALA A 84 1.41 7.45 1.27
C ALA A 84 0.14 8.11 1.78
N ILE A 85 -1.00 7.55 1.39
CA ILE A 85 -2.31 8.01 1.84
C ILE A 85 -2.77 7.13 3.00
N VAL A 86 -3.03 7.75 4.15
CA VAL A 86 -3.38 7.03 5.37
C VAL A 86 -4.58 7.69 6.06
N ALA A 87 -5.53 6.87 6.47
CA ALA A 87 -6.67 7.31 7.26
C ALA A 87 -6.21 7.96 8.58
N VAL A 88 -6.87 9.05 8.99
CA VAL A 88 -6.49 9.86 10.16
C VAL A 88 -6.54 9.06 11.46
N GLU A 89 -7.43 8.09 11.55
CA GLU A 89 -7.62 7.19 12.69
C GLU A 89 -6.53 6.12 12.78
N ASN A 90 -5.85 5.80 11.67
CA ASN A 90 -4.83 4.76 11.64
C ASN A 90 -3.47 5.26 12.17
N LYS A 91 -3.44 5.51 13.48
CA LYS A 91 -2.24 5.99 14.20
C LYS A 91 -1.04 5.04 14.07
N LYS A 92 -1.28 3.73 14.02
CA LYS A 92 -0.22 2.72 13.90
C LYS A 92 0.49 2.83 12.55
N ALA A 93 -0.27 2.85 11.46
CA ALA A 93 0.33 2.92 10.13
C ALA A 93 1.04 4.25 9.86
N ARG A 94 0.47 5.37 10.31
CA ARG A 94 1.19 6.66 10.22
C ARG A 94 2.49 6.64 10.99
N SER A 95 2.49 6.07 12.20
CA SER A 95 3.71 5.97 13.02
C SER A 95 4.75 5.07 12.36
N PHE A 96 4.32 3.98 11.73
CA PHE A 96 5.20 3.09 10.98
C PHE A 96 5.80 3.78 9.76
N LEU A 97 4.98 4.35 8.88
CA LEU A 97 5.45 4.97 7.63
C LEU A 97 6.39 6.13 7.87
N LYS A 98 6.11 6.98 8.87
CA LYS A 98 7.00 8.08 9.27
C LYS A 98 8.36 7.64 9.80
N LYS A 99 8.45 6.41 10.33
CA LYS A 99 9.72 5.87 10.87
C LYS A 99 10.54 5.17 9.79
N THR A 100 9.89 4.67 8.74
CA THR A 100 10.55 3.82 7.74
C THR A 100 11.40 4.62 6.76
N ASP A 101 10.96 5.82 6.34
CA ASP A 101 11.75 6.67 5.43
C ASP A 101 11.45 8.16 5.63
N GLY A 102 12.48 9.00 5.56
CA GLY A 102 12.37 10.46 5.61
C GLY A 102 11.87 11.09 4.31
N ASN A 103 11.97 10.39 3.18
CA ASN A 103 11.48 10.84 1.88
C ASN A 103 10.00 10.51 1.64
N LEU A 104 9.40 9.66 2.48
CA LEU A 104 7.98 9.32 2.40
C LEU A 104 7.13 10.38 3.09
N THR A 105 6.35 11.12 2.30
CA THR A 105 5.37 12.06 2.84
C THR A 105 4.04 11.36 3.14
N VAL A 106 3.62 11.37 4.40
CA VAL A 106 2.33 10.78 4.83
C VAL A 106 1.22 11.82 4.72
N LEU A 107 0.36 11.66 3.70
CA LEU A 107 -0.87 12.42 3.53
C LEU A 107 -2.00 11.82 4.37
N ARG A 108 -2.90 12.68 4.86
CA ARG A 108 -3.99 12.30 5.75
C ARG A 108 -5.33 12.50 5.05
N ILE A 109 -6.22 11.52 5.16
CA ILE A 109 -7.60 11.64 4.67
C ILE A 109 -8.57 11.39 5.82
N ILE A 110 -9.61 12.21 5.88
CA ILE A 110 -10.61 12.27 6.96
C ILE A 110 -11.61 11.11 6.89
N SER A 111 -11.81 10.53 5.70
CA SER A 111 -12.68 9.38 5.49
C SER A 111 -12.16 8.52 4.36
N MET A 112 -12.01 7.22 4.63
CA MET A 112 -11.85 6.20 3.60
C MET A 112 -12.83 5.07 3.91
N SER A 113 -13.54 4.60 2.90
CA SER A 113 -14.38 3.41 3.00
C SER A 113 -13.49 2.19 3.31
N LYS A 114 -13.97 1.21 4.05
CA LYS A 114 -13.20 0.00 4.37
C LYS A 114 -13.71 -1.15 3.50
N PHE A 115 -12.87 -1.68 2.61
CA PHE A 115 -13.15 -2.93 1.91
C PHE A 115 -12.44 -4.09 2.62
N SER A 116 -12.98 -5.31 2.45
CA SER A 116 -12.38 -6.51 3.01
C SER A 116 -12.31 -7.58 1.96
N LEU A 117 -11.08 -8.01 1.64
CA LEU A 117 -10.87 -9.25 0.91
C LEU A 117 -11.36 -10.39 1.82
N LYS A 118 -12.45 -11.06 1.46
CA LYS A 118 -13.07 -12.16 2.21
C LYS A 118 -12.35 -13.51 2.05
N ASN A 119 -11.16 -13.52 1.46
CA ASN A 119 -10.28 -14.69 1.48
C ASN A 119 -9.33 -14.54 2.67
N ASN A 120 -9.11 -15.63 3.42
CA ASN A 120 -8.36 -15.74 4.69
C ASN A 120 -6.90 -15.21 4.73
N PHE A 121 -6.50 -14.36 3.78
CA PHE A 121 -5.14 -13.87 3.57
C PHE A 121 -4.93 -12.43 4.06
N PHE A 122 -5.95 -11.56 4.05
CA PHE A 122 -5.84 -10.18 4.54
C PHE A 122 -7.14 -9.71 5.19
N THR A 123 -7.15 -9.57 6.52
CA THR A 123 -8.25 -8.88 7.20
C THR A 123 -8.18 -7.39 6.88
N SER A 124 -9.05 -6.97 5.96
CA SER A 124 -9.31 -5.60 5.51
C SER A 124 -8.23 -4.90 4.68
N GLY A 125 -8.60 -4.61 3.43
CA GLY A 125 -7.91 -3.69 2.53
C GLY A 125 -8.74 -2.42 2.40
N LEU A 126 -8.34 -1.37 3.09
CA LEU A 126 -8.27 -0.01 2.53
C LEU A 126 -7.54 0.87 3.54
N SER A 127 -6.56 1.62 3.04
CA SER A 127 -5.66 2.52 3.77
C SER A 127 -4.89 1.92 4.94
N CYS A 128 -3.72 1.39 4.59
CA CYS A 128 -2.60 1.13 5.48
C CYS A 128 -2.87 0.05 6.55
N LEU A 129 -2.13 -1.04 6.55
CA LEU A 129 -2.31 -2.14 7.50
C LEU A 129 -2.37 -1.78 8.98
N PHE A 130 -3.04 -2.69 9.67
CA PHE A 130 -2.88 -2.99 11.08
C PHE A 130 -1.51 -3.63 11.36
N PHE A 131 -0.81 -3.13 12.40
CA PHE A 131 0.42 -3.65 13.01
C PHE A 131 0.16 -4.30 14.36
#